data_AF-A0A815Z368-F1
#
_entry.id   AF-A0A815Z368-F1
#
_cell.length_a   1.000
_cell.length_b   1.000
_cell.length_c   1.000
_cell.angle_alpha   90.00
_cell.angle_beta   90.00
_cell.angle_gamma   90.00
#
_symmetry.space_group_name_H-M   'P 1'
#
loop_
_entity.id
_entity.type
_entity.pdbx_description
1 polymer ?
#
loop_
_entity_poly.entity_id
_entity_poly.type
_entity_poly.pdbx_seq_one_letter_code
_entity_poly.pdbx_strand_id
1 'polypeptide(L)'
;MLDDTINTSMAIRNATTSSNPNLDTQTLIQSLIEENWEELFVAGPIMVNCISNLMISASKKDFPLKSSSLNHVYQYIIYPNSFRATLAQIHSEMYSVFLRGHTNMDSIQLSMKQIPQYFKTILKVLKSASPNLIQRMVTTPLDNIEKMAKDSVALTNIMIKKYENLTLLLQETIEVATRSCGVNSTFLTNINILVNITTQVNKLQQQWSQITRYSNQIIIRVETIRETAFYELIDTIKNVTSMNSELTAADREFFVLKMRDTMIEIEQDAYLLYITTKTYYDVSATYVALQLQNASRLLVLQTDTERQTTMTQLDQNMLFALAEISQMVSERKQQCQQRNQEIQEEYKQFIQQMMFDELTAGIGK
;
A
#
# COMPACT_ATOMS: atom_id res chain seq x y z
N MET A 1 25.02 -12.29 -3.81
CA MET A 1 23.89 -11.82 -2.96
C MET A 1 24.26 -10.74 -1.94
N LEU A 2 25.52 -10.60 -1.50
CA LEU A 2 25.97 -9.44 -0.71
C LEU A 2 26.51 -8.27 -1.56
N ASP A 3 26.97 -8.53 -2.78
CA ASP A 3 27.50 -7.48 -3.69
C ASP A 3 26.42 -6.64 -4.39
N ASP A 4 25.22 -7.18 -4.61
CA ASP A 4 24.13 -6.45 -5.28
C ASP A 4 23.53 -5.34 -4.40
N THR A 5 23.53 -5.53 -3.08
CA THR A 5 23.06 -4.52 -2.11
C THR A 5 24.03 -3.34 -2.01
N ILE A 6 25.34 -3.61 -2.14
CA ILE A 6 26.39 -2.60 -2.10
C ILE A 6 26.39 -1.79 -3.42
N ASN A 7 26.22 -2.45 -4.57
CA ASN A 7 26.10 -1.76 -5.87
C ASN A 7 24.84 -0.88 -5.96
N THR A 8 23.73 -1.30 -5.36
CA THR A 8 22.50 -0.48 -5.30
C THR A 8 22.72 0.77 -4.43
N SER A 9 23.46 0.67 -3.33
CA SER A 9 23.78 1.80 -2.46
C SER A 9 24.77 2.80 -3.09
N MET A 10 25.70 2.35 -3.94
CA MET A 10 26.62 3.22 -4.68
C MET A 10 25.95 3.88 -5.89
N ALA A 11 24.98 3.23 -6.54
CA ALA A 11 24.20 3.84 -7.62
C ALA A 11 23.34 5.01 -7.13
N ILE A 12 22.76 4.91 -5.91
CA ILE A 12 21.99 5.98 -5.26
C ILE A 12 22.90 7.18 -4.89
N ARG A 13 24.15 6.90 -4.53
CA ARG A 13 25.12 7.92 -4.09
C ARG A 13 25.77 8.71 -5.24
N ASN A 14 25.82 8.13 -6.44
CA ASN A 14 26.35 8.80 -7.64
C ASN A 14 25.28 9.60 -8.41
N ALA A 15 24.00 9.28 -8.23
CA ALA A 15 22.88 10.03 -8.81
C ALA A 15 22.60 11.38 -8.12
N THR A 16 23.20 11.64 -6.96
CA THR A 16 22.95 12.86 -6.16
C THR A 16 23.93 14.01 -6.43
N THR A 17 24.89 13.85 -7.37
CA THR A 17 25.94 14.87 -7.60
C THR A 17 25.82 15.71 -8.86
N SER A 18 24.87 15.49 -9.78
CA SER A 18 24.63 16.45 -10.87
C SER A 18 23.37 16.14 -11.69
N SER A 19 22.20 16.54 -11.22
CA SER A 19 21.01 16.64 -12.06
C SER A 19 19.95 17.51 -11.38
N ASN A 20 19.19 18.24 -12.20
CA ASN A 20 18.14 19.15 -11.78
C ASN A 20 17.05 18.37 -11.00
N PRO A 21 16.87 18.60 -9.68
CA PRO A 21 16.08 17.74 -8.80
C PRO A 21 14.59 17.66 -9.19
N ASN A 22 14.07 18.66 -9.92
CA ASN A 22 12.70 18.64 -10.43
C ASN A 22 12.46 17.62 -11.56
N LEU A 23 13.50 17.24 -12.33
CA LEU A 23 13.35 16.33 -13.47
C LEU A 23 13.34 14.86 -13.02
N ASP A 24 14.16 14.51 -12.02
CA ASP A 24 14.28 13.14 -11.49
C ASP A 24 13.06 12.75 -10.63
N THR A 25 12.47 13.67 -9.86
CA THR A 25 11.31 13.37 -9.00
C THR A 25 9.98 13.27 -9.76
N GLN A 26 9.77 14.11 -10.78
CA GLN A 26 8.59 14.00 -11.64
C GLN A 26 8.61 12.67 -12.41
N THR A 27 9.81 12.19 -12.77
CA THR A 27 10.02 10.89 -13.40
C THR A 27 9.75 9.74 -12.41
N LEU A 28 10.08 9.88 -11.13
CA LEU A 28 9.75 8.89 -10.11
C LEU A 28 8.23 8.78 -9.90
N ILE A 29 7.52 9.86 -9.61
CA ILE A 29 6.06 9.82 -9.41
C ILE A 29 5.35 9.32 -10.66
N GLN A 30 5.80 9.77 -11.84
CA GLN A 30 5.28 9.27 -13.12
C GLN A 30 5.54 7.77 -13.26
N SER A 31 6.73 7.26 -12.89
CA SER A 31 7.02 5.83 -12.91
C SER A 31 6.12 5.02 -11.96
N LEU A 32 5.78 5.55 -10.77
CA LEU A 32 4.87 4.91 -9.81
C LEU A 32 3.42 4.88 -10.30
N ILE A 33 3.02 5.90 -11.05
CA ILE A 33 1.72 6.00 -11.72
C ILE A 33 1.69 5.10 -12.97
N GLU A 34 2.83 4.88 -13.63
CA GLU A 34 3.01 4.02 -14.80
C GLU A 34 3.15 2.53 -14.47
N GLU A 35 3.36 2.16 -13.20
CA GLU A 35 3.26 0.76 -12.75
C GLU A 35 1.88 0.16 -13.14
N ASN A 36 1.81 -1.17 -13.30
CA ASN A 36 0.59 -1.84 -13.76
C ASN A 36 -0.45 -1.92 -12.63
N TRP A 37 -1.17 -0.82 -12.38
CA TRP A 37 -2.18 -0.75 -11.32
C TRP A 37 -3.26 -1.82 -11.46
N GLU A 38 -3.63 -2.22 -12.68
CA GLU A 38 -4.63 -3.27 -12.87
C GLU A 38 -4.18 -4.59 -12.24
N GLU A 39 -2.92 -4.98 -12.45
CA GLU A 39 -2.35 -6.17 -11.79
C GLU A 39 -2.30 -6.05 -10.26
N LEU A 40 -2.29 -4.82 -9.72
CA LEU A 40 -2.30 -4.59 -8.27
C LEU A 40 -3.67 -4.86 -7.62
N PHE A 41 -4.78 -4.80 -8.35
CA PHE A 41 -6.10 -4.91 -7.72
C PHE A 41 -6.89 -6.17 -8.07
N VAL A 42 -6.48 -6.91 -9.10
CA VAL A 42 -7.18 -8.15 -9.51
C VAL A 42 -6.78 -9.41 -8.73
N ALA A 43 -5.61 -9.41 -8.07
CA ALA A 43 -5.07 -10.62 -7.43
C ALA A 43 -5.99 -11.16 -6.31
N GLY A 44 -6.55 -10.28 -5.48
CA GLY A 44 -7.48 -10.66 -4.40
C GLY A 44 -8.73 -11.36 -4.93
N PRO A 45 -9.50 -10.72 -5.83
CA PRO A 45 -10.65 -11.33 -6.49
C PRO A 45 -10.32 -12.67 -7.15
N ILE A 46 -9.30 -12.73 -8.02
CA ILE A 46 -8.91 -13.97 -8.72
C ILE A 46 -8.68 -15.10 -7.73
N MET A 47 -7.96 -14.81 -6.64
CA MET A 47 -7.66 -15.80 -5.63
C MET A 47 -8.91 -16.32 -4.91
N VAL A 48 -9.89 -15.45 -4.64
CA VAL A 48 -11.18 -15.86 -4.04
C VAL A 48 -11.96 -16.77 -4.99
N ASN A 49 -11.93 -16.51 -6.30
CA ASN A 49 -12.51 -17.42 -7.28
C ASN A 49 -11.76 -18.76 -7.34
N CYS A 50 -10.44 -18.73 -7.30
CA CYS A 50 -9.63 -19.95 -7.27
C CYS A 50 -9.93 -20.82 -6.03
N ILE A 51 -9.94 -20.25 -4.82
CA ILE A 51 -10.26 -21.03 -3.61
C ILE A 51 -11.70 -21.55 -3.64
N SER A 52 -12.63 -20.78 -4.18
CA SER A 52 -14.04 -21.21 -4.34
C SER A 52 -14.15 -22.39 -5.29
N ASN A 53 -13.50 -22.33 -6.46
CA ASN A 53 -13.43 -23.45 -7.41
C ASN A 53 -12.72 -24.68 -6.81
N LEU A 54 -11.67 -24.46 -6.00
CA LEU A 54 -10.99 -25.55 -5.29
C LEU A 54 -11.91 -26.24 -4.28
N MET A 55 -12.70 -25.47 -3.53
CA MET A 55 -13.68 -26.01 -2.59
C MET A 55 -14.78 -26.79 -3.30
N ILE A 56 -15.27 -26.29 -4.44
CA ILE A 56 -16.26 -27.02 -5.26
C ILE A 56 -15.67 -28.34 -5.74
N SER A 57 -14.44 -28.34 -6.26
CA SER A 57 -13.78 -29.56 -6.70
C SER A 57 -13.57 -30.56 -5.54
N ALA A 58 -13.12 -30.06 -4.37
CA ALA A 58 -12.93 -30.87 -3.17
C ALA A 58 -14.26 -31.42 -2.59
N SER A 59 -15.41 -30.79 -2.87
CA SER A 59 -16.74 -31.25 -2.41
C SER A 59 -17.14 -32.62 -2.97
N LYS A 60 -16.50 -33.09 -4.05
CA LYS A 60 -16.79 -34.40 -4.66
C LYS A 60 -16.24 -35.58 -3.85
N LYS A 61 -14.99 -35.48 -3.39
CA LYS A 61 -14.33 -36.56 -2.63
C LYS A 61 -13.24 -36.01 -1.73
N ASP A 62 -13.18 -36.50 -0.50
CA ASP A 62 -12.06 -36.24 0.42
C ASP A 62 -10.98 -37.32 0.30
N PHE A 63 -9.75 -36.96 0.66
CA PHE A 63 -8.60 -37.87 0.64
C PHE A 63 -7.54 -37.43 1.66
N PRO A 64 -6.75 -38.36 2.21
CA PRO A 64 -5.64 -38.01 3.09
C PRO A 64 -4.46 -37.44 2.29
N LEU A 65 -3.81 -36.43 2.86
CA LEU A 65 -2.49 -35.94 2.46
C LEU A 65 -1.37 -36.75 3.13
N LYS A 66 -1.68 -37.53 4.16
CA LYS A 66 -0.74 -38.44 4.80
C LYS A 66 -0.69 -39.76 4.04
N SER A 67 0.51 -40.16 3.60
CA SER A 67 0.79 -41.52 3.12
C SER A 67 1.77 -42.22 4.05
N SER A 68 1.58 -43.52 4.30
CA SER A 68 2.53 -44.35 5.06
C SER A 68 3.90 -44.48 4.38
N SER A 69 4.00 -44.17 3.08
CA SER A 69 5.27 -44.12 2.33
C SER A 69 5.99 -42.77 2.41
N LEU A 70 5.34 -41.73 2.95
CA LEU A 70 5.88 -40.37 3.05
C LEU A 70 6.48 -40.16 4.45
N ASN A 71 7.82 -40.19 4.56
CA ASN A 71 8.54 -39.68 5.74
C ASN A 71 8.57 -38.13 5.72
N HIS A 72 7.41 -37.49 5.59
CA HIS A 72 7.29 -36.04 5.58
C HIS A 72 6.97 -35.51 6.98
N VAL A 73 7.67 -34.45 7.40
CA VAL A 73 7.41 -33.75 8.66
C VAL A 73 6.54 -32.53 8.34
N TYR A 74 5.29 -32.58 8.80
CA TYR A 74 4.33 -31.49 8.62
C TYR A 74 4.66 -30.33 9.56
N GLN A 75 4.99 -29.17 9.00
CA GLN A 75 5.32 -27.95 9.72
C GLN A 75 4.16 -26.95 9.74
N TYR A 76 3.41 -26.82 8.65
CA TYR A 76 2.34 -25.81 8.50
C TYR A 76 0.94 -26.45 8.41
N ILE A 77 0.82 -27.62 7.79
CA ILE A 77 -0.44 -28.38 7.70
C ILE A 77 -0.79 -28.99 9.06
N ILE A 78 -1.96 -28.65 9.58
CA ILE A 78 -2.45 -29.14 10.88
C ILE A 78 -3.27 -30.43 10.70
N TYR A 79 -3.96 -30.59 9.57
CA TYR A 79 -4.91 -31.68 9.34
C TYR A 79 -4.54 -32.58 8.15
N PRO A 80 -3.36 -33.25 8.15
CA PRO A 80 -2.88 -33.99 6.99
C PRO A 80 -3.71 -35.24 6.66
N ASN A 81 -4.61 -35.67 7.53
CA ASN A 81 -5.47 -36.83 7.28
C ASN A 81 -6.66 -36.52 6.35
N SER A 82 -6.90 -35.24 6.01
CA SER A 82 -8.00 -34.83 5.14
C SER A 82 -7.61 -33.59 4.34
N PHE A 83 -7.69 -33.71 3.02
CA PHE A 83 -7.50 -32.59 2.11
C PHE A 83 -8.57 -31.52 2.33
N ARG A 84 -9.82 -31.92 2.58
CA ARG A 84 -10.89 -30.95 2.92
C ARG A 84 -10.60 -30.20 4.21
N ALA A 85 -10.10 -30.87 5.25
CA ALA A 85 -9.74 -30.21 6.50
C ALA A 85 -8.54 -29.25 6.32
N THR A 86 -7.54 -29.65 5.52
CA THR A 86 -6.43 -28.77 5.14
C THR A 86 -6.90 -27.58 4.31
N LEU A 87 -7.87 -27.78 3.42
CA LEU A 87 -8.47 -26.70 2.63
C LEU A 87 -9.28 -25.72 3.50
N ALA A 88 -9.97 -26.23 4.53
CA ALA A 88 -10.64 -25.40 5.53
C ALA A 88 -9.63 -24.59 6.36
N GLN A 89 -8.47 -25.16 6.70
CA GLN A 89 -7.36 -24.43 7.31
C GLN A 89 -6.86 -23.29 6.40
N ILE A 90 -6.53 -23.60 5.14
CA ILE A 90 -6.09 -22.61 4.15
C ILE A 90 -7.12 -21.47 4.03
N HIS A 91 -8.40 -21.81 3.91
CA HIS A 91 -9.48 -20.83 3.83
C HIS A 91 -9.57 -19.95 5.07
N SER A 92 -9.46 -20.53 6.27
CA SER A 92 -9.48 -19.78 7.52
C SER A 92 -8.31 -18.79 7.61
N GLU A 93 -7.11 -19.23 7.23
CA GLU A 93 -5.93 -18.36 7.16
C GLU A 93 -6.13 -17.26 6.11
N MET A 94 -6.58 -17.60 4.90
CA MET A 94 -6.92 -16.61 3.87
C MET A 94 -7.91 -15.58 4.39
N TYR A 95 -9.02 -16.02 5.00
CA TYR A 95 -10.02 -15.12 5.58
C TYR A 95 -9.42 -14.15 6.60
N SER A 96 -8.57 -14.66 7.52
CA SER A 96 -7.86 -13.84 8.49
C SER A 96 -6.96 -12.80 7.83
N VAL A 97 -6.20 -13.20 6.81
CA VAL A 97 -5.30 -12.32 6.05
C VAL A 97 -6.10 -11.22 5.33
N PHE A 98 -7.17 -11.55 4.62
CA PHE A 98 -7.98 -10.52 3.93
C PHE A 98 -8.66 -9.56 4.87
N LEU A 99 -9.27 -10.07 5.95
CA LEU A 99 -9.93 -9.22 6.92
C LEU A 99 -8.93 -8.23 7.55
N ARG A 100 -7.74 -8.71 7.92
CA ARG A 100 -6.69 -7.84 8.45
C ARG A 100 -6.18 -6.85 7.41
N GLY A 101 -5.98 -7.30 6.17
CA GLY A 101 -5.58 -6.45 5.06
C GLY A 101 -6.58 -5.32 4.81
N HIS A 102 -7.87 -5.64 4.79
CA HIS A 102 -8.97 -4.69 4.65
C HIS A 102 -8.93 -3.60 5.74
N THR A 103 -8.86 -3.99 7.03
CA THR A 103 -8.76 -3.04 8.15
C THR A 103 -7.48 -2.20 8.11
N ASN A 104 -6.35 -2.80 7.73
CA ASN A 104 -5.08 -2.08 7.63
C ASN A 104 -5.13 -1.04 6.50
N MET A 105 -5.69 -1.38 5.33
CA MET A 105 -5.85 -0.41 4.24
C MET A 105 -6.76 0.75 4.63
N ASP A 106 -7.85 0.47 5.37
CA ASP A 106 -8.72 1.52 5.87
C ASP A 106 -7.96 2.50 6.79
N SER A 107 -7.14 1.95 7.70
CA SER A 107 -6.32 2.75 8.61
C SER A 107 -5.29 3.62 7.86
N ILE A 108 -4.66 3.05 6.82
CA ILE A 108 -3.67 3.77 6.00
C ILE A 108 -4.35 4.89 5.20
N GLN A 109 -5.45 4.61 4.48
CA GLN A 109 -6.12 5.65 3.68
C GLN A 109 -6.58 6.83 4.55
N LEU A 110 -7.13 6.56 5.74
CA LEU A 110 -7.61 7.59 6.66
C LEU A 110 -6.46 8.44 7.20
N SER A 111 -5.29 7.85 7.40
CA SER A 111 -4.08 8.56 7.84
C SER A 111 -3.56 9.46 6.73
N MET A 112 -3.37 8.92 5.52
CA MET A 112 -2.84 9.68 4.38
C MET A 112 -3.72 10.86 3.98
N LYS A 113 -5.05 10.70 4.10
CA LYS A 113 -6.02 11.77 3.84
C LYS A 113 -5.83 13.00 4.75
N GLN A 114 -5.17 12.87 5.90
CA GLN A 114 -4.95 13.96 6.85
C GLN A 114 -3.70 14.80 6.54
N ILE A 115 -2.73 14.26 5.79
CA ILE A 115 -1.44 14.91 5.51
C ILE A 115 -1.59 16.33 4.92
N PRO A 116 -2.47 16.59 3.93
CA PRO A 116 -2.68 17.94 3.40
C PRO A 116 -3.03 18.99 4.48
N GLN A 117 -3.80 18.61 5.49
CA GLN A 117 -4.21 19.53 6.56
C GLN A 117 -3.04 19.90 7.48
N TYR A 118 -2.10 18.99 7.71
CA TYR A 118 -0.87 19.27 8.46
C TYR A 118 -0.01 20.29 7.72
N PHE A 119 0.15 20.16 6.41
CA PHE A 119 0.89 21.16 5.62
C PHE A 119 0.20 22.51 5.55
N LYS A 120 -1.13 22.55 5.40
CA LYS A 120 -1.89 23.80 5.52
C LYS A 120 -1.67 24.49 6.87
N THR A 121 -1.48 23.71 7.94
CA THR A 121 -1.17 24.23 9.27
C THR A 121 0.25 24.78 9.33
N ILE A 122 1.25 24.03 8.83
CA ILE A 122 2.66 24.47 8.76
C ILE A 122 2.76 25.81 8.01
N LEU A 123 2.17 25.90 6.81
CA LEU A 123 2.20 27.10 5.98
C LEU A 123 1.57 28.32 6.68
N LYS A 124 0.42 28.14 7.34
CA LYS A 124 -0.23 29.22 8.10
C LYS A 124 0.62 29.72 9.28
N VAL A 125 1.25 28.79 9.99
CA VAL A 125 2.13 29.09 11.12
C VAL A 125 3.38 29.84 10.63
N LEU A 126 4.03 29.37 9.57
CA LEU A 126 5.19 30.04 8.99
C LEU A 126 4.88 31.47 8.52
N LYS A 127 3.69 31.69 7.95
CA LYS A 127 3.26 33.01 7.46
C LYS A 127 3.08 34.04 8.57
N SER A 128 2.53 33.66 9.73
CA SER A 128 1.95 34.65 10.66
C SER A 128 2.23 34.43 12.15
N ALA A 129 2.79 33.30 12.55
CA ALA A 129 3.02 33.01 13.96
C ALA A 129 4.28 33.71 14.50
N SER A 130 4.29 33.97 15.81
CA SER A 130 5.47 34.46 16.52
C SER A 130 6.59 33.40 16.53
N PRO A 131 7.88 33.79 16.65
CA PRO A 131 9.00 32.86 16.57
C PRO A 131 8.91 31.66 17.54
N ASN A 132 8.51 31.92 18.80
CA ASN A 132 8.30 30.88 19.82
C ASN A 132 7.16 29.90 19.46
N LEU A 133 6.14 30.38 18.76
CA LEU A 133 5.01 29.57 18.35
C LEU A 133 5.34 28.72 17.11
N ILE A 134 6.16 29.23 16.19
CA ILE A 134 6.65 28.49 15.02
C ILE A 134 7.38 27.22 15.45
N GLN A 135 8.29 27.31 16.42
CA GLN A 135 9.04 26.15 16.89
C GLN A 135 8.12 25.03 17.36
N ARG A 136 7.07 25.34 18.12
CA ARG A 136 6.16 24.31 18.66
C ARG A 136 5.13 23.85 17.62
N MET A 137 4.62 24.75 16.81
CA MET A 137 3.49 24.47 15.91
C MET A 137 3.90 23.93 14.53
N VAL A 138 5.18 23.99 14.15
CA VAL A 138 5.70 23.31 12.94
C VAL A 138 6.20 21.89 13.26
N THR A 139 6.80 21.66 14.43
CA THR A 139 7.28 20.32 14.83
C THR A 139 6.15 19.31 14.92
N THR A 140 5.05 19.63 15.63
CA THR A 140 3.97 18.66 15.86
C THR A 140 3.32 18.15 14.56
N PRO A 141 2.98 19.00 13.57
CA PRO A 141 2.50 18.51 12.27
C PRO A 141 3.50 17.59 11.54
N LEU A 142 4.80 17.92 11.51
CA LEU A 142 5.82 17.06 10.88
C LEU A 142 5.96 15.71 11.60
N ASP A 143 5.98 15.72 12.94
CA ASP A 143 6.01 14.50 13.76
C ASP A 143 4.80 13.61 13.48
N ASN A 144 3.62 14.20 13.30
CA ASN A 144 2.40 13.47 13.00
C ASN A 144 2.44 12.83 11.60
N ILE A 145 2.92 13.55 10.58
CA ILE A 145 3.09 13.00 9.23
C ILE A 145 4.06 11.81 9.26
N GLU A 146 5.21 11.98 9.91
CA GLU A 146 6.22 10.93 10.04
C GLU A 146 5.66 9.70 10.78
N LYS A 147 4.93 9.93 11.88
CA LYS A 147 4.27 8.87 12.64
C LYS A 147 3.26 8.12 11.79
N MET A 148 2.40 8.82 11.03
CA MET A 148 1.42 8.19 10.14
C MET A 148 2.08 7.31 9.08
N ALA A 149 3.21 7.76 8.52
CA ALA A 149 3.97 6.98 7.55
C ALA A 149 4.65 5.75 8.20
N LYS A 150 5.25 5.91 9.40
CA LYS A 150 5.83 4.81 10.18
C LYS A 150 4.79 3.76 10.60
N ASP A 151 3.62 4.21 11.05
CA ASP A 151 2.49 3.34 11.39
C ASP A 151 2.04 2.55 10.14
N SER A 152 2.01 3.19 8.96
CA SER A 152 1.69 2.52 7.68
C SER A 152 2.70 1.42 7.35
N VAL A 153 4.01 1.68 7.50
CA VAL A 153 5.08 0.67 7.33
C VAL A 153 4.92 -0.51 8.30
N ALA A 154 4.56 -0.25 9.55
CA ALA A 154 4.33 -1.31 10.53
C ALA A 154 3.13 -2.20 10.12
N LEU A 155 2.04 -1.58 9.68
CA LEU A 155 0.84 -2.30 9.21
C LEU A 155 1.12 -3.15 7.97
N THR A 156 1.90 -2.63 7.01
CA THR A 156 2.23 -3.37 5.79
C THR A 156 3.19 -4.54 6.05
N ASN A 157 4.19 -4.36 6.93
CA ASN A 157 5.11 -5.44 7.32
C ASN A 157 4.40 -6.60 8.02
N ILE A 158 3.39 -6.32 8.85
CA ILE A 158 2.53 -7.36 9.44
C ILE A 158 1.86 -8.18 8.34
N MET A 159 1.39 -7.53 7.27
CA MET A 159 0.73 -8.20 6.16
C MET A 159 1.71 -9.03 5.32
N ILE A 160 2.90 -8.51 5.01
CA ILE A 160 3.93 -9.25 4.26
C ILE A 160 4.26 -10.58 4.94
N LYS A 161 4.43 -10.57 6.27
CA LYS A 161 4.67 -11.79 7.06
C LYS A 161 3.48 -12.74 7.07
N LYS A 162 2.25 -12.22 7.09
CA LYS A 162 1.03 -13.03 6.99
C LYS A 162 0.92 -13.74 5.63
N TYR A 163 1.23 -13.05 4.54
CA TYR A 163 1.27 -13.68 3.22
C TYR A 163 2.40 -14.70 3.11
N GLU A 164 3.57 -14.45 3.69
CA GLU A 164 4.66 -15.43 3.76
C GLU A 164 4.22 -16.73 4.43
N ASN A 165 3.59 -16.65 5.60
CA ASN A 165 3.06 -17.82 6.30
C ASN A 165 2.01 -18.58 5.47
N LEU A 166 1.12 -17.86 4.77
CA LEU A 166 0.12 -18.48 3.89
C LEU A 166 0.78 -19.17 2.69
N THR A 167 1.80 -18.55 2.09
CA THR A 167 2.59 -19.17 1.02
C THR A 167 3.25 -20.45 1.49
N LEU A 168 3.83 -20.47 2.69
CA LEU A 168 4.46 -21.67 3.27
C LEU A 168 3.45 -22.82 3.46
N LEU A 169 2.25 -22.51 3.97
CA LEU A 169 1.15 -23.49 4.09
C LEU A 169 0.72 -24.03 2.71
N LEU A 170 0.57 -23.15 1.72
CA LEU A 170 0.17 -23.55 0.36
C LEU A 170 1.25 -24.41 -0.32
N GLN A 171 2.52 -24.05 -0.18
CA GLN A 171 3.65 -24.79 -0.75
C GLN A 171 3.77 -26.18 -0.15
N GLU A 172 3.69 -26.31 1.18
CA GLU A 172 3.68 -27.62 1.84
C GLU A 172 2.47 -28.46 1.38
N THR A 173 1.30 -27.83 1.23
CA THR A 173 0.10 -28.50 0.72
C THR A 173 0.30 -29.02 -0.70
N ILE A 174 0.88 -28.21 -1.59
CA ILE A 174 1.18 -28.61 -2.97
C ILE A 174 2.19 -29.77 -2.98
N GLU A 175 3.28 -29.67 -2.21
CA GLU A 175 4.31 -30.70 -2.14
C GLU A 175 3.73 -32.05 -1.68
N VAL A 176 3.02 -32.05 -0.56
CA VAL A 176 2.47 -33.28 0.02
C VAL A 176 1.37 -33.85 -0.85
N ALA A 177 0.45 -33.01 -1.34
CA ALA A 177 -0.62 -33.47 -2.19
C ALA A 177 -0.04 -34.14 -3.44
N THR A 178 0.94 -33.51 -4.10
CA THR A 178 1.58 -34.02 -5.34
C THR A 178 2.21 -35.40 -5.14
N ARG A 179 2.74 -35.70 -3.95
CA ARG A 179 3.33 -37.00 -3.64
C ARG A 179 2.31 -38.04 -3.17
N SER A 180 1.22 -37.60 -2.56
CA SER A 180 0.21 -38.47 -1.93
C SER A 180 -0.82 -39.00 -2.90
N CYS A 181 -1.05 -38.27 -3.99
CA CYS A 181 -2.03 -38.63 -5.00
C CYS A 181 -1.29 -38.90 -6.31
N GLY A 182 -1.45 -40.11 -6.85
CA GLY A 182 -0.94 -40.45 -8.18
C GLY A 182 -1.55 -39.56 -9.28
N VAL A 183 -1.13 -39.78 -10.52
CA VAL A 183 -1.55 -38.98 -11.69
C VAL A 183 -3.04 -39.24 -12.03
N ASN A 184 -3.95 -38.55 -11.35
CA ASN A 184 -5.38 -38.50 -11.66
C ASN A 184 -5.74 -37.07 -12.11
N SER A 185 -6.54 -36.92 -13.17
CA SER A 185 -6.90 -35.62 -13.74
C SER A 185 -7.55 -34.66 -12.73
N THR A 186 -8.48 -35.12 -11.88
CA THR A 186 -9.09 -34.27 -10.84
C THR A 186 -8.08 -33.78 -9.81
N PHE A 187 -7.10 -34.64 -9.50
CA PHE A 187 -6.06 -34.30 -8.55
C PHE A 187 -5.09 -33.26 -9.12
N LEU A 188 -4.68 -33.42 -10.38
CA LEU A 188 -3.88 -32.42 -11.10
C LEU A 188 -4.60 -31.06 -11.19
N THR A 189 -5.92 -31.06 -11.42
CA THR A 189 -6.71 -29.83 -11.40
C THR A 189 -6.62 -29.12 -10.05
N ASN A 190 -6.76 -29.83 -8.93
CA ASN A 190 -6.66 -29.23 -7.60
C ASN A 190 -5.27 -28.65 -7.31
N ILE A 191 -4.20 -29.36 -7.71
CA ILE A 191 -2.83 -28.86 -7.60
C ILE A 191 -2.63 -27.59 -8.43
N ASN A 192 -3.09 -27.57 -9.68
CA ASN A 192 -2.98 -26.39 -10.53
C ASN A 192 -3.72 -25.18 -9.93
N ILE A 193 -4.89 -25.40 -9.33
CA ILE A 193 -5.61 -24.33 -8.63
C ILE A 193 -4.82 -23.83 -7.40
N LEU A 194 -4.22 -24.73 -6.60
CA LEU A 194 -3.36 -24.33 -5.48
C LEU A 194 -2.12 -23.52 -5.94
N VAL A 195 -1.50 -23.90 -7.05
CA VAL A 195 -0.39 -23.14 -7.66
C VAL A 195 -0.85 -21.75 -8.08
N ASN A 196 -2.04 -21.65 -8.69
CA ASN A 196 -2.63 -20.37 -9.06
C ASN A 196 -2.92 -19.50 -7.82
N ILE A 197 -3.49 -20.07 -6.76
CA ILE A 197 -3.70 -19.37 -5.47
C ILE A 197 -2.36 -18.84 -4.94
N THR A 198 -1.34 -19.70 -4.88
CA THR A 198 0.01 -19.32 -4.41
C THR A 198 0.60 -18.16 -5.21
N THR A 199 0.40 -18.18 -6.53
CA THR A 199 0.82 -17.08 -7.41
C THR A 199 0.12 -15.77 -7.05
N GLN A 200 -1.19 -15.79 -6.79
CA GLN A 200 -1.92 -14.59 -6.37
C GLN A 200 -1.51 -14.11 -4.97
N VAL A 201 -1.25 -15.03 -4.02
CA VAL A 201 -0.72 -14.70 -2.68
C VAL A 201 0.61 -13.94 -2.80
N ASN A 202 1.52 -14.42 -3.65
CA ASN A 202 2.80 -13.76 -3.87
C ASN A 202 2.64 -12.37 -4.53
N LYS A 203 1.72 -12.21 -5.49
CA LYS A 203 1.38 -10.90 -6.06
C LYS A 203 0.86 -9.94 -4.99
N LEU A 204 -0.04 -10.39 -4.11
CA LEU A 204 -0.51 -9.59 -2.98
C LEU A 204 0.66 -9.20 -2.07
N GLN A 205 1.56 -10.13 -1.72
CA GLN A 205 2.74 -9.81 -0.91
C GLN A 205 3.61 -8.71 -1.56
N GLN A 206 3.81 -8.77 -2.88
CA GLN A 206 4.52 -7.74 -3.64
C GLN A 206 3.81 -6.38 -3.58
N GLN A 207 2.48 -6.36 -3.72
CA GLN A 207 1.69 -5.12 -3.58
C GLN A 207 1.87 -4.48 -2.20
N TRP A 208 1.81 -5.27 -1.12
CA TRP A 208 2.04 -4.75 0.24
C TRP A 208 3.49 -4.25 0.42
N SER A 209 4.45 -4.85 -0.27
CA SER A 209 5.84 -4.38 -0.29
C SER A 209 5.98 -3.04 -1.01
N GLN A 210 5.23 -2.83 -2.10
CA GLN A 210 5.18 -1.53 -2.79
C GLN A 210 4.57 -0.43 -1.91
N ILE A 211 3.46 -0.71 -1.23
CA ILE A 211 2.82 0.23 -0.28
C ILE A 211 3.79 0.60 0.87
N THR A 212 4.58 -0.37 1.33
CA THR A 212 5.66 -0.13 2.29
C THR A 212 6.69 0.85 1.75
N ARG A 213 7.12 0.67 0.49
CA ARG A 213 8.07 1.56 -0.17
C ARG A 213 7.53 2.99 -0.29
N TYR A 214 6.26 3.17 -0.67
CA TYR A 214 5.61 4.49 -0.73
C TYR A 214 5.59 5.17 0.63
N SER A 215 5.24 4.43 1.68
CA SER A 215 5.25 4.94 3.05
C SER A 215 6.65 5.39 3.48
N ASN A 216 7.71 4.64 3.10
CA ASN A 216 9.09 5.02 3.40
C ASN A 216 9.54 6.30 2.66
N GLN A 217 9.05 6.57 1.45
CA GLN A 217 9.38 7.81 0.74
C GLN A 217 8.90 9.04 1.52
N ILE A 218 7.69 8.97 2.10
CA ILE A 218 7.17 10.03 2.96
C ILE A 218 8.09 10.26 4.17
N ILE A 219 8.54 9.19 4.84
CA ILE A 219 9.44 9.28 5.99
C ILE A 219 10.73 10.01 5.59
N ILE A 220 11.38 9.55 4.52
CA ILE A 220 12.64 10.13 4.02
C ILE A 220 12.45 11.61 3.69
N ARG A 221 11.36 12.00 3.01
CA ARG A 221 11.12 13.40 2.67
C ARG A 221 10.81 14.27 3.90
N VAL A 222 10.14 13.74 4.91
CA VAL A 222 9.94 14.46 6.18
C VAL A 222 11.29 14.67 6.89
N GLU A 223 12.15 13.66 6.91
CA GLU A 223 13.52 13.79 7.43
C GLU A 223 14.33 14.84 6.65
N THR A 224 14.21 14.87 5.31
CA THR A 224 14.81 15.91 4.47
C THR A 224 14.33 17.31 4.83
N ILE A 225 13.03 17.54 5.05
CA ILE A 225 12.52 18.85 5.52
C ILE A 225 13.14 19.22 6.86
N ARG A 226 13.27 18.27 7.79
CA ARG A 226 13.85 18.52 9.10
C ARG A 226 15.29 19.00 8.98
N GLU A 227 16.09 18.28 8.22
CA GLU A 227 17.53 18.51 8.08
C GLU A 227 17.85 19.77 7.28
N THR A 228 17.15 19.99 6.17
CA THR A 228 17.52 21.03 5.19
C THR A 228 16.87 22.39 5.47
N ALA A 229 15.70 22.42 6.13
CA ALA A 229 14.94 23.64 6.31
C ALA A 229 14.55 23.90 7.76
N PHE A 230 14.07 22.88 8.49
CA PHE A 230 13.52 23.10 9.82
C PHE A 230 14.59 23.46 10.86
N TYR A 231 15.72 22.75 10.93
CA TYR A 231 16.77 23.08 11.89
C TYR A 231 17.36 24.46 11.65
N GLU A 232 17.56 24.84 10.39
CA GLU A 232 18.01 26.19 10.03
C GLU A 232 17.01 27.26 10.44
N LEU A 233 15.70 27.02 10.22
CA LEU A 233 14.64 27.92 10.69
C LEU A 233 14.68 28.09 12.21
N ILE A 234 14.85 27.00 12.95
CA ILE A 234 14.95 27.05 14.42
C ILE A 234 16.17 27.84 14.88
N ASP A 235 17.31 27.66 14.23
CA ASP A 235 18.53 28.41 14.59
C ASP A 235 18.42 29.90 14.23
N THR A 236 17.81 30.23 13.09
CA THR A 236 17.48 31.62 12.74
C THR A 236 16.53 32.23 13.77
N ILE A 237 15.49 31.50 14.19
CA ILE A 237 14.57 31.94 15.26
C ILE A 237 15.32 32.23 16.56
N LYS A 238 16.21 31.33 16.99
CA LYS A 238 17.01 31.54 18.21
C LYS A 238 17.87 32.81 18.09
N ASN A 239 18.51 33.01 16.95
CA ASN A 239 19.36 34.18 16.70
C ASN A 239 18.56 35.48 16.78
N VAL A 240 17.46 35.61 16.03
CA VAL A 240 16.65 36.85 16.05
C VAL A 240 16.02 37.09 17.43
N THR A 241 15.59 36.03 18.12
CA THR A 241 15.02 36.14 19.47
C THR A 241 16.08 36.61 20.48
N SER A 242 17.32 36.13 20.38
CA SER A 242 18.43 36.58 21.24
C SER A 242 18.76 38.08 21.06
N MET A 243 18.42 38.64 19.90
CA MET A 243 18.60 40.05 19.57
C MET A 243 17.36 40.91 19.86
N ASN A 244 16.32 40.36 20.51
CA ASN A 244 15.01 41.00 20.68
C ASN A 244 14.39 41.46 19.35
N SER A 245 14.63 40.70 18.27
CA SER A 245 14.07 40.92 16.93
C SER A 245 13.08 39.81 16.56
N GLU A 246 12.30 40.04 15.50
CA GLU A 246 11.39 39.05 14.92
C GLU A 246 11.89 38.57 13.54
N LEU A 247 11.32 37.47 13.05
CA LEU A 247 11.52 37.03 11.66
C LEU A 247 10.89 38.06 10.71
N THR A 248 11.68 38.48 9.72
CA THR A 248 11.19 39.35 8.66
C THR A 248 10.27 38.58 7.71
N ALA A 249 9.54 39.32 6.89
CA ALA A 249 8.73 38.79 5.81
C ALA A 249 9.58 37.94 4.83
N ALA A 250 10.74 38.48 4.43
CA ALA A 250 11.71 37.79 3.58
C ALA A 250 12.25 36.49 4.20
N ASP A 251 12.51 36.45 5.50
CA ASP A 251 12.94 35.21 6.18
C ASP A 251 11.84 34.13 6.09
N ARG A 252 10.58 34.52 6.30
CA ARG A 252 9.44 33.60 6.21
C ARG A 252 9.25 33.08 4.80
N GLU A 253 9.32 33.96 3.79
CA GLU A 253 9.25 33.58 2.39
C GLU A 253 10.36 32.60 2.03
N PHE A 254 11.60 32.88 2.44
CA PHE A 254 12.74 32.00 2.21
C PHE A 254 12.49 30.58 2.73
N PHE A 255 12.04 30.42 3.98
CA PHE A 255 11.79 29.09 4.56
C PHE A 255 10.58 28.39 3.94
N VAL A 256 9.53 29.13 3.56
CA VAL A 256 8.39 28.56 2.82
C VAL A 256 8.85 28.03 1.47
N LEU A 257 9.62 28.80 0.71
CA LEU A 257 10.16 28.38 -0.59
C LEU A 257 11.10 27.18 -0.45
N LYS A 258 11.91 27.16 0.60
CA LYS A 258 12.84 26.06 0.88
C LYS A 258 12.14 24.74 1.19
N MET A 259 11.00 24.78 1.90
CA MET A 259 10.22 23.57 2.23
C MET A 259 9.24 23.17 1.13
N ARG A 260 8.83 24.11 0.26
CA ARG A 260 7.74 23.96 -0.70
C ARG A 260 7.84 22.69 -1.53
N ASP A 261 8.96 22.49 -2.22
CA ASP A 261 9.09 21.42 -3.21
C ASP A 261 8.95 20.05 -2.52
N THR A 262 9.61 19.85 -1.38
CA THR A 262 9.49 18.62 -0.59
C THR A 262 8.11 18.45 0.04
N MET A 263 7.44 19.52 0.46
CA MET A 263 6.05 19.45 0.96
C MET A 263 5.08 18.99 -0.12
N ILE A 264 5.23 19.53 -1.35
CA ILE A 264 4.42 19.10 -2.48
C ILE A 264 4.65 17.62 -2.79
N GLU A 265 5.91 17.19 -2.82
CA GLU A 265 6.25 15.78 -3.05
C GLU A 265 5.63 14.85 -1.99
N ILE A 266 5.68 15.22 -0.70
CA ILE A 266 5.05 14.43 0.36
C ILE A 266 3.53 14.39 0.18
N GLU A 267 2.89 15.50 -0.19
CA GLU A 267 1.45 15.53 -0.40
C GLU A 267 1.03 14.66 -1.61
N GLN A 268 1.84 14.65 -2.67
CA GLN A 268 1.65 13.77 -3.82
C GLN A 268 1.85 12.29 -3.46
N ASP A 269 2.91 11.95 -2.72
CA ASP A 269 3.17 10.59 -2.22
C ASP A 269 2.03 10.12 -1.29
N ALA A 270 1.55 10.99 -0.41
CA ALA A 270 0.42 10.74 0.47
C ALA A 270 -0.87 10.49 -0.32
N TYR A 271 -1.13 11.28 -1.36
CA TYR A 271 -2.32 11.09 -2.19
C TYR A 271 -2.27 9.79 -3.00
N LEU A 272 -1.10 9.46 -3.56
CA LEU A 272 -0.87 8.18 -4.22
C LEU A 272 -1.18 7.02 -3.25
N LEU A 273 -0.61 7.06 -2.05
CA LEU A 273 -0.83 6.03 -1.05
C LEU A 273 -2.31 5.97 -0.60
N TYR A 274 -2.96 7.12 -0.43
CA TYR A 274 -4.40 7.20 -0.15
C TYR A 274 -5.23 6.53 -1.25
N ILE A 275 -5.03 6.89 -2.51
CA ILE A 275 -5.87 6.40 -3.60
C ILE A 275 -5.61 4.91 -3.88
N THR A 276 -4.37 4.44 -3.74
CA THR A 276 -4.02 3.02 -3.85
C THR A 276 -4.68 2.20 -2.74
N THR A 277 -4.53 2.60 -1.48
CA THR A 277 -5.12 1.87 -0.35
C THR A 277 -6.64 1.94 -0.34
N LYS A 278 -7.23 3.07 -0.74
CA LYS A 278 -8.66 3.21 -0.96
C LYS A 278 -9.17 2.26 -2.04
N THR A 279 -8.47 2.17 -3.17
CA THR A 279 -8.86 1.27 -4.27
C THR A 279 -8.82 -0.18 -3.81
N TYR A 280 -7.77 -0.59 -3.08
CA TYR A 280 -7.74 -1.93 -2.48
C TYR A 280 -8.92 -2.16 -1.55
N TYR A 281 -9.22 -1.20 -0.67
CA TYR A 281 -10.33 -1.30 0.28
C TYR A 281 -11.67 -1.48 -0.45
N ASP A 282 -11.95 -0.65 -1.45
CA ASP A 282 -13.18 -0.68 -2.24
C ASP A 282 -13.32 -2.02 -2.99
N VAL A 283 -12.24 -2.51 -3.60
CA VAL A 283 -12.21 -3.84 -4.27
C VAL A 283 -12.41 -4.98 -3.27
N SER A 284 -11.75 -4.91 -2.13
CA SER A 284 -11.86 -5.91 -1.07
C SER A 284 -13.28 -5.99 -0.52
N ALA A 285 -13.90 -4.85 -0.24
CA ALA A 285 -15.27 -4.76 0.25
C ALA A 285 -16.28 -5.35 -0.75
N THR A 286 -16.09 -5.05 -2.04
CA THR A 286 -17.06 -5.36 -3.09
C THR A 286 -16.94 -6.80 -3.59
N TYR A 287 -15.71 -7.25 -3.87
CA TYR A 287 -15.48 -8.50 -4.60
C TYR A 287 -14.84 -9.61 -3.78
N VAL A 288 -14.23 -9.31 -2.62
CA VAL A 288 -13.48 -10.31 -1.84
C VAL A 288 -14.24 -10.73 -0.59
N ALA A 289 -14.60 -9.79 0.27
CA ALA A 289 -15.04 -10.08 1.64
C ALA A 289 -16.24 -11.05 1.71
N LEU A 290 -17.31 -10.73 0.98
CA LEU A 290 -18.54 -11.53 0.98
C LEU A 290 -18.35 -12.89 0.30
N GLN A 291 -17.61 -12.93 -0.80
CA GLN A 291 -17.34 -14.18 -1.52
C GLN A 291 -16.50 -15.13 -0.67
N LEU A 292 -15.44 -14.61 -0.04
CA LEU A 292 -14.56 -15.41 0.82
C LEU A 292 -15.31 -15.92 2.06
N GLN A 293 -16.21 -15.12 2.65
CA GLN A 293 -17.06 -15.56 3.75
C GLN A 293 -17.95 -16.76 3.36
N ASN A 294 -18.50 -16.73 2.15
CA ASN A 294 -19.43 -17.76 1.66
C ASN A 294 -18.73 -19.00 1.09
N ALA A 295 -17.44 -18.92 0.74
CA ALA A 295 -16.73 -20.00 0.06
C ALA A 295 -16.80 -21.35 0.80
N SER A 296 -16.73 -21.36 2.14
CA SER A 296 -16.81 -22.59 2.95
C SER A 296 -18.07 -23.43 2.68
N ARG A 297 -19.18 -22.79 2.29
CA ARG A 297 -20.45 -23.45 1.95
C ARG A 297 -20.37 -24.25 0.65
N LEU A 298 -19.35 -24.02 -0.17
CA LEU A 298 -19.14 -24.74 -1.43
C LEU A 298 -18.64 -26.17 -1.21
N LEU A 299 -18.09 -26.48 -0.03
CA LEU A 299 -17.65 -27.84 0.32
C LEU A 299 -18.81 -28.83 0.50
N VAL A 300 -20.05 -28.35 0.68
CA VAL A 300 -21.22 -29.19 0.94
C VAL A 300 -22.11 -29.43 -0.29
N LEU A 301 -21.68 -28.99 -1.48
CA LEU A 301 -22.41 -29.26 -2.73
C LEU A 301 -22.47 -30.77 -3.00
N GLN A 302 -23.66 -31.28 -3.33
CA GLN A 302 -23.91 -32.72 -3.40
C GLN A 302 -23.80 -33.24 -4.84
N THR A 303 -24.42 -32.55 -5.79
CA THR A 303 -24.57 -33.04 -7.16
C THR A 303 -23.53 -32.46 -8.13
N ASP A 304 -23.19 -33.21 -9.19
CA ASP A 304 -22.27 -32.72 -10.23
C ASP A 304 -22.87 -31.52 -11.00
N THR A 305 -24.20 -31.48 -11.16
CA THR A 305 -24.90 -30.35 -11.79
C THR A 305 -24.76 -29.08 -10.95
N GLU A 306 -25.02 -29.13 -9.65
CA GLU A 306 -24.85 -27.97 -8.75
C GLU A 306 -23.41 -27.43 -8.78
N ARG A 307 -22.41 -28.33 -8.74
CA ARG A 307 -21.00 -27.96 -8.84
C ARG A 307 -20.72 -27.22 -10.15
N GLN A 308 -21.11 -27.79 -11.28
CA GLN A 308 -20.84 -27.20 -12.59
C GLN A 308 -21.52 -25.85 -12.77
N THR A 309 -22.80 -25.73 -12.38
CA THR A 309 -23.55 -24.48 -12.43
C THR A 309 -22.90 -23.41 -11.55
N THR A 310 -22.49 -23.77 -10.33
CA THR A 310 -21.85 -22.84 -9.40
C THR A 310 -20.49 -22.36 -9.91
N MET A 311 -19.64 -23.26 -10.43
CA MET A 311 -18.35 -22.88 -11.02
C MET A 311 -18.53 -21.92 -12.20
N THR A 312 -19.49 -22.22 -13.09
CA THR A 312 -19.79 -21.35 -14.24
C THR A 312 -20.25 -19.96 -13.79
N GLN A 313 -21.11 -19.88 -12.77
CA GLN A 313 -21.55 -18.61 -12.21
C GLN A 313 -20.40 -17.82 -11.58
N LEU A 314 -19.52 -18.50 -10.83
CA LEU A 314 -18.35 -17.88 -10.20
C LEU A 314 -17.40 -17.30 -11.24
N ASP A 315 -17.07 -18.07 -12.28
CA ASP A 315 -16.17 -17.62 -13.35
C ASP A 315 -16.78 -16.44 -14.15
N GLN A 316 -18.10 -16.47 -14.42
CA GLN A 316 -18.79 -15.32 -15.05
C GLN A 316 -18.76 -14.08 -14.17
N ASN A 317 -19.10 -14.22 -12.88
CA ASN A 317 -19.06 -13.12 -11.92
C ASN A 317 -17.64 -12.54 -11.79
N MET A 318 -16.60 -13.38 -11.86
CA MET A 318 -15.22 -12.95 -11.88
C MET A 318 -14.89 -12.10 -13.11
N LEU A 319 -15.33 -12.50 -14.31
CA LEU A 319 -15.10 -11.72 -15.52
C LEU A 319 -15.74 -10.32 -15.43
N PHE A 320 -16.95 -10.22 -14.90
CA PHE A 320 -17.59 -8.92 -14.65
C PHE A 320 -16.81 -8.09 -13.62
N ALA A 321 -16.40 -8.70 -12.51
CA ALA A 321 -15.61 -8.02 -11.49
C ALA A 321 -14.29 -7.48 -12.05
N LEU A 322 -13.58 -8.25 -12.89
CA LEU A 322 -12.33 -7.81 -13.50
C LEU A 322 -12.52 -6.58 -14.41
N ALA A 323 -13.60 -6.54 -15.18
CA ALA A 323 -13.92 -5.38 -16.03
C ALA A 323 -14.23 -4.13 -15.18
N GLU A 324 -15.03 -4.27 -14.13
CA GLU A 324 -15.35 -3.17 -13.22
C GLU A 324 -14.11 -2.67 -12.46
N ILE A 325 -13.22 -3.58 -12.04
CA ILE A 325 -11.96 -3.23 -11.39
C ILE A 325 -11.05 -2.47 -12.36
N SER A 326 -10.91 -2.92 -13.61
CA SER A 326 -10.11 -2.22 -14.62
C SER A 326 -10.62 -0.79 -14.85
N GLN A 327 -11.94 -0.62 -14.99
CA GLN A 327 -12.54 0.71 -15.08
C GLN A 327 -12.25 1.57 -13.84
N MET A 328 -12.48 1.03 -12.64
CA MET A 328 -12.22 1.74 -11.38
C MET A 328 -10.77 2.17 -11.28
N VAL A 329 -9.82 1.30 -11.63
CA VAL A 329 -8.38 1.58 -11.60
C VAL A 329 -8.02 2.71 -12.57
N SER A 330 -8.58 2.69 -13.78
CA SER A 330 -8.39 3.76 -14.76
C SER A 330 -8.86 5.13 -14.23
N GLU A 331 -10.07 5.17 -13.66
CA GLU A 331 -10.62 6.39 -13.05
C GLU A 331 -9.76 6.89 -11.87
N ARG A 332 -9.31 5.98 -11.02
CA ARG A 332 -8.44 6.29 -9.87
C ARG A 332 -7.08 6.83 -10.29
N LYS A 333 -6.50 6.30 -11.37
CA LYS A 333 -5.24 6.79 -11.95
C LYS A 333 -5.39 8.22 -12.48
N GLN A 334 -6.49 8.51 -13.19
CA GLN A 334 -6.79 9.87 -13.64
C GLN A 334 -6.99 10.83 -12.46
N GLN A 335 -7.70 10.40 -11.41
CA GLN A 335 -7.86 11.18 -10.17
C GLN A 335 -6.50 11.49 -9.51
N CYS A 336 -5.58 10.53 -9.51
CA CYS A 336 -4.19 10.72 -9.03
C CYS A 336 -3.45 11.80 -9.80
N GLN A 337 -3.49 11.73 -11.13
CA GLN A 337 -2.81 12.69 -12.00
C GLN A 337 -3.38 14.10 -11.86
N GLN A 338 -4.71 14.22 -11.86
CA GLN A 338 -5.38 15.50 -11.66
C GLN A 338 -5.02 16.11 -10.31
N ARG A 339 -5.11 15.33 -9.22
CA ARG A 339 -4.79 15.84 -7.89
C ARG A 339 -3.35 16.31 -7.77
N ASN A 340 -2.41 15.61 -8.41
CA ASN A 340 -1.00 16.02 -8.40
C ASN A 340 -0.79 17.40 -9.05
N GLN A 341 -1.58 17.75 -10.08
CA GLN A 341 -1.56 19.08 -10.69
C GLN A 341 -2.22 20.13 -9.78
N GLU A 342 -3.34 19.79 -9.15
CA GLU A 342 -4.03 20.68 -8.21
C GLU A 342 -3.14 21.05 -7.01
N ILE A 343 -2.40 20.09 -6.45
CA ILE A 343 -1.48 20.33 -5.34
C ILE A 343 -0.44 21.40 -5.74
N GLN A 344 0.17 21.27 -6.92
CA GLN A 344 1.17 22.23 -7.40
C GLN A 344 0.60 23.65 -7.50
N GLU A 345 -0.61 23.77 -8.04
CA GLU A 345 -1.28 25.06 -8.18
C GLU A 345 -1.74 25.65 -6.84
N GLU A 346 -2.23 24.82 -5.89
CA GLU A 346 -2.58 25.25 -4.53
C GLU A 346 -1.39 25.91 -3.82
N TYR A 347 -0.19 25.32 -3.90
CA TYR A 347 1.01 25.88 -3.27
C TYR A 347 1.49 27.15 -3.97
N LYS A 348 1.41 27.21 -5.31
CA LYS A 348 1.74 28.40 -6.07
C LYS A 348 0.84 29.58 -5.70
N GLN A 349 -0.47 29.35 -5.61
CA GLN A 349 -1.44 30.38 -5.20
C GLN A 349 -1.20 30.84 -3.76
N PHE A 350 -0.90 29.92 -2.84
CA PHE A 350 -0.58 30.26 -1.46
C PHE A 350 0.61 31.23 -1.37
N ILE A 351 1.68 30.97 -2.11
CA ILE A 351 2.89 31.80 -2.12
C ILE A 351 2.60 33.17 -2.75
N GLN A 352 1.89 33.22 -3.86
CA GLN A 352 1.49 34.48 -4.49
C GLN A 352 0.67 35.36 -3.55
N GLN A 353 -0.26 34.75 -2.79
CA GLN A 353 -1.04 35.47 -1.79
C GLN A 353 -0.15 35.97 -0.64
N MET A 354 0.84 35.19 -0.21
CA MET A 354 1.79 35.62 0.82
C MET A 354 2.61 36.84 0.37
N MET A 355 3.12 36.85 -0.86
CA MET A 355 3.85 37.99 -1.42
C MET A 355 2.97 39.25 -1.56
N PHE A 356 1.70 39.09 -1.93
CA PHE A 356 0.77 40.22 -2.08
C PHE A 356 0.43 40.89 -0.74
N ASP A 357 0.24 40.10 0.31
CA ASP A 357 -0.03 40.62 1.66
C ASP A 357 1.14 41.46 2.20
N GLU A 358 2.39 41.14 1.81
CA GLU A 358 3.57 41.94 2.16
C GLU A 358 3.60 43.31 1.46
N LEU A 359 3.30 43.33 0.15
CA LEU A 359 3.25 44.57 -0.64
C LEU A 359 2.19 45.54 -0.10
N THR A 360 1.04 45.02 0.33
CA THR A 360 -0.04 45.85 0.87
C THR A 360 0.22 46.31 2.30
N ALA A 361 0.87 45.49 3.14
CA ALA A 361 1.28 45.89 4.49
C ALA A 361 2.40 46.96 4.48
N GLY A 362 3.25 46.98 3.44
CA GLY A 362 4.30 47.99 3.26
C GLY A 362 3.80 49.36 2.75
N ILE A 363 2.62 49.43 2.13
CA ILE A 363 2.03 50.69 1.62
C ILE A 363 1.26 51.45 2.72
N GLY A 364 0.98 50.80 3.86
CA GLY A 364 0.23 51.37 5.00
C GLY A 364 1.07 51.89 6.16
N LYS A 365 2.40 51.90 6.06
CA LYS A 365 3.34 52.55 6.98
C LYS A 365 4.02 53.72 6.27
#